data_AF-A0A967YC41-F1
#
_entry.id   AF-A0A967YC41-F1
#
_cell.length_a   1.000
_cell.length_b   1.000
_cell.length_c   1.000
_cell.angle_alpha   90.00
_cell.angle_beta   90.00
_cell.angle_gamma   90.00
#
_symmetry.space_group_name_H-M   'P 1'
#
loop_
_entity.id
_entity.type
_entity.pdbx_description
1 polymer ?
#
loop_
_entity_poly.entity_id
_entity_poly.type
_entity_poly.pdbx_seq_one_letter_code
_entity_poly.pdbx_strand_id
1 'polypeptide(L)'
;MKEDLKTNNYTEDDIKVLEGLEAVRKRPAMYIGNVDVAGLHHLVYEVVDNSIDEAMAGYCSQIKVTIHDDNSVSVLDNGRGIPVGIHKKEKIPAVEVVMTKLHAGGKFDNHSYKVSGGLHGVGVSVVNALSSFLEVEIYSDGKRYYQSYERGKKTCELTQKGKSRKQGTMVHFVPDPEIFEITEFSYDVLVRRLKELAFLNKGLRIIIEDERSDTKEEFYQKGGIIDFVKHINRRHNALHKKPIFMEGTKNDIQIEVAIQYNDTYTEKIFSFANNINTTEGGFHLIGFKAGLTRTINQYASNGNLPKNLQAKITGDDVREGMTAIISVRITNPQFEGQTKTKLGNSEVKGIVESLVNEKLSTFFEENPSVAKKIIAKGVDAARARDAAKRARDLARSKGALVDATLPGKLAECQSSDPAERELFIVEGDSAGGSAKQARDRKFQAVLPLKGKILNVEKARFDKILRSEEIKNIITALGTGVGKEEYNIDKIKYHKVIIMTDADVDGSHIRTLLLTFFYR
;
A
#
# COMPACT_ATOMS: atom_id res chain seq x y z
N MET A 1 -24.11 42.78 -28.15
CA MET A 1 -22.64 42.94 -28.16
C MET A 1 -22.05 41.55 -28.18
N LYS A 2 -21.42 41.15 -29.29
CA LYS A 2 -20.61 39.93 -29.35
C LYS A 2 -19.23 40.32 -28.82
N GLU A 3 -18.78 39.71 -27.73
CA GLU A 3 -17.40 39.85 -27.27
C GLU A 3 -16.47 39.22 -28.31
N ASP A 4 -15.48 40.02 -28.75
CA ASP A 4 -14.40 39.57 -29.63
C ASP A 4 -13.57 38.50 -28.91
N LEU A 5 -13.70 37.26 -29.37
CA LEU A 5 -12.76 36.19 -29.08
C LEU A 5 -11.40 36.59 -29.68
N LYS A 6 -10.51 37.13 -28.84
CA LYS A 6 -9.10 37.34 -29.21
C LYS A 6 -8.54 36.02 -29.74
N THR A 7 -8.23 35.99 -31.03
CA THR A 7 -7.42 34.96 -31.67
C THR A 7 -6.06 34.94 -31.00
N ASN A 8 -5.87 34.01 -30.07
CA ASN A 8 -4.58 33.72 -29.47
C ASN A 8 -3.79 32.96 -30.54
N ASN A 9 -2.89 33.66 -31.23
CA ASN A 9 -2.04 33.06 -32.26
C ASN A 9 -1.05 32.12 -31.56
N TYR A 10 -1.36 30.83 -31.56
CA TYR A 10 -0.45 29.76 -31.16
C TYR A 10 0.55 29.53 -32.29
N THR A 11 1.83 29.80 -32.02
CA THR A 11 2.94 29.77 -32.97
C THR A 11 4.00 28.74 -32.54
N GLU A 12 5.00 28.50 -33.38
CA GLU A 12 6.13 27.61 -33.07
C GLU A 12 6.90 28.07 -31.83
N ASP A 13 6.96 29.38 -31.56
CA ASP A 13 7.63 29.97 -30.39
C ASP A 13 6.90 29.68 -29.06
N ASP A 14 5.62 29.28 -29.11
CA ASP A 14 4.85 28.86 -27.93
C ASP A 14 5.18 27.42 -27.49
N ILE A 15 5.89 26.65 -28.33
CA ILE A 15 6.34 25.30 -28.02
C ILE A 15 7.56 25.39 -27.09
N LYS A 16 7.31 25.18 -25.79
CA LYS A 16 8.37 25.16 -24.76
C LYS A 16 8.95 23.75 -24.58
N VAL A 17 10.24 23.61 -24.83
CA VAL A 17 11.02 22.40 -24.49
C VAL A 17 11.61 22.59 -23.09
N LEU A 18 11.30 21.68 -22.17
CA LEU A 18 11.89 21.67 -20.83
C LEU A 18 13.08 20.71 -20.84
N GLU A 19 14.29 21.25 -20.68
CA GLU A 19 15.51 20.45 -20.68
C GLU A 19 15.86 19.94 -19.27
N GLY A 20 16.41 18.72 -19.22
CA GLY A 20 16.94 18.12 -18.00
C GLY A 20 15.92 18.00 -16.87
N LEU A 21 16.29 18.51 -15.69
CA LEU A 21 15.48 18.40 -14.46
C LEU A 21 14.40 19.48 -14.33
N GLU A 22 14.33 20.46 -15.24
CA GLU A 22 13.29 21.49 -15.22
C GLU A 22 11.90 20.90 -15.43
N ALA A 23 11.79 19.87 -16.27
CA ALA A 23 10.55 19.12 -16.49
C ALA A 23 10.01 18.49 -15.19
N VAL A 24 10.92 17.93 -14.38
CA VAL A 24 10.58 17.31 -13.09
C VAL A 24 10.01 18.35 -12.13
N ARG A 25 10.69 19.49 -11.99
CA ARG A 25 10.23 20.59 -11.10
C ARG A 25 8.90 21.18 -11.55
N LYS A 26 8.64 21.26 -12.86
CA LYS A 26 7.40 21.82 -13.40
C LYS A 26 6.20 20.88 -13.23
N ARG A 27 6.45 19.57 -13.22
CA ARG A 27 5.43 18.51 -13.14
C ARG A 27 5.83 17.40 -12.14
N PRO A 28 6.03 17.72 -10.85
CA PRO A 28 6.57 16.77 -9.87
C PRO A 28 5.67 15.54 -9.68
N ALA A 29 4.34 15.73 -9.71
CA ALA A 29 3.37 14.65 -9.53
C ALA A 29 3.52 13.51 -10.55
N MET A 30 4.04 13.77 -11.76
CA MET A 30 4.29 12.70 -12.74
C MET A 30 5.42 11.75 -12.31
N TYR A 31 6.32 12.20 -11.45
CA TYR A 31 7.51 11.45 -11.03
C TYR A 31 7.35 10.86 -9.63
N ILE A 32 6.71 11.59 -8.71
CA ILE A 32 6.56 11.20 -7.29
C ILE A 32 5.09 11.01 -6.85
N GLY A 33 4.15 11.06 -7.80
CA GLY A 33 2.70 10.84 -7.57
C GLY A 33 1.96 12.12 -7.13
N ASN A 34 2.39 12.78 -6.07
CA ASN A 34 1.83 14.06 -5.60
C ASN A 34 2.89 14.92 -4.89
N VAL A 35 2.50 16.09 -4.35
CA VAL A 35 3.40 17.03 -3.63
C VAL A 35 2.99 17.22 -2.16
N ASP A 36 2.19 16.29 -1.65
CA ASP A 36 1.74 16.24 -0.25
C ASP A 36 2.60 15.21 0.52
N VAL A 37 2.15 14.79 1.72
CA VAL A 37 2.81 13.81 2.59
C VAL A 37 3.33 12.59 1.81
N ALA A 38 2.52 11.99 0.94
CA ALA A 38 2.95 10.78 0.23
C ALA A 38 4.14 11.03 -0.71
N GLY A 39 4.10 12.10 -1.50
CA GLY A 39 5.17 12.48 -2.42
C GLY A 39 6.44 12.92 -1.70
N LEU A 40 6.31 13.64 -0.58
CA LEU A 40 7.45 14.02 0.26
C LEU A 40 8.21 12.77 0.74
N HIS A 41 7.51 11.79 1.30
CA HIS A 41 8.12 10.56 1.79
C HIS A 41 8.67 9.69 0.65
N HIS A 42 8.11 9.82 -0.55
CA HIS A 42 8.61 9.13 -1.74
C HIS A 42 10.05 9.53 -2.09
N LEU A 43 10.47 10.77 -1.78
CA LEU A 43 11.87 11.19 -1.94
C LEU A 43 12.81 10.31 -1.12
N VAL A 44 12.48 10.08 0.16
CA VAL A 44 13.25 9.21 1.05
C VAL A 44 13.26 7.78 0.52
N TYR A 45 12.11 7.30 0.03
CA TYR A 45 12.00 5.94 -0.52
C TYR A 45 12.93 5.72 -1.71
N GLU A 46 13.02 6.67 -2.64
CA GLU A 46 13.91 6.54 -3.81
C GLU A 46 15.39 6.47 -3.41
N VAL A 47 15.82 7.23 -2.39
CA VAL A 47 17.20 7.13 -1.89
C VAL A 47 17.44 5.81 -1.16
N VAL A 48 16.51 5.41 -0.27
CA VAL A 48 16.61 4.14 0.46
C VAL A 48 16.58 2.94 -0.47
N ASP A 49 15.73 2.93 -1.48
CA ASP A 49 15.60 1.82 -2.44
C ASP A 49 16.91 1.63 -3.23
N ASN A 50 17.68 2.69 -3.50
CA ASN A 50 19.02 2.55 -4.07
C ASN A 50 19.99 1.81 -3.12
N SER A 51 19.96 2.13 -1.83
CA SER A 51 20.75 1.42 -0.82
C SER A 51 20.27 -0.03 -0.60
N ILE A 52 18.97 -0.29 -0.77
CA ILE A 52 18.40 -1.65 -0.76
C ILE A 52 18.88 -2.46 -1.97
N ASP A 53 18.99 -1.85 -3.16
CA ASP A 53 19.52 -2.54 -4.34
C ASP A 53 21.00 -2.97 -4.13
N GLU A 54 21.82 -2.15 -3.45
CA GLU A 54 23.16 -2.53 -3.02
C GLU A 54 23.17 -3.70 -2.02
N ALA A 55 22.17 -3.74 -1.13
CA ALA A 55 22.01 -4.83 -0.16
C ALA A 55 21.56 -6.13 -0.85
N MET A 56 20.65 -6.04 -1.80
CA MET A 56 20.21 -7.17 -2.63
C MET A 56 21.34 -7.74 -3.49
N ALA A 57 22.27 -6.90 -3.93
CA ALA A 57 23.48 -7.31 -4.62
C ALA A 57 24.56 -7.91 -3.67
N GLY A 58 24.33 -7.88 -2.35
CA GLY A 58 25.21 -8.48 -1.35
C GLY A 58 26.36 -7.58 -0.88
N TYR A 59 26.34 -6.29 -1.23
CA TYR A 59 27.42 -5.36 -0.88
C TYR A 59 27.09 -4.45 0.31
N CYS A 60 25.81 -4.22 0.60
CA CYS A 60 25.35 -3.42 1.73
C CYS A 60 24.78 -4.33 2.84
N SER A 61 25.14 -4.03 4.09
CA SER A 61 24.67 -4.73 5.29
C SER A 61 24.01 -3.80 6.32
N GLN A 62 24.17 -2.49 6.16
CA GLN A 62 23.61 -1.49 7.05
C GLN A 62 23.17 -0.23 6.29
N ILE A 63 21.95 0.24 6.58
CA ILE A 63 21.40 1.52 6.12
C ILE A 63 21.01 2.33 7.35
N LYS A 64 21.36 3.61 7.39
CA LYS A 64 20.95 4.57 8.42
C LYS A 64 20.18 5.71 7.75
N VAL A 65 18.96 5.94 8.21
CA VAL A 65 18.14 7.10 7.84
C VAL A 65 18.08 8.04 9.04
N THR A 66 18.41 9.31 8.84
CA THR A 66 18.35 10.33 9.88
C THR A 66 17.45 11.46 9.40
N ILE A 67 16.45 11.82 10.22
CA ILE A 67 15.66 13.03 10.07
C ILE A 67 16.28 14.09 10.98
N HIS A 68 16.69 15.20 10.40
CA HIS A 68 17.39 16.27 11.10
C HIS A 68 16.43 17.32 11.66
N ASP A 69 16.94 18.17 12.56
CA ASP A 69 16.19 19.26 13.20
C ASP A 69 15.59 20.27 12.21
N ASP A 70 16.22 20.45 11.05
CA ASP A 70 15.79 21.35 9.98
C ASP A 70 14.81 20.70 8.99
N ASN A 71 14.29 19.52 9.30
CA ASN A 71 13.45 18.68 8.43
C ASN A 71 14.15 18.22 7.14
N SER A 72 15.47 18.22 7.08
CA SER A 72 16.23 17.51 6.05
C SER A 72 16.38 16.02 6.39
N VAL A 73 16.74 15.21 5.39
CA VAL A 73 16.96 13.77 5.58
C VAL A 73 18.31 13.35 5.02
N SER A 74 19.03 12.56 5.82
CA SER A 74 20.23 11.84 5.39
C SER A 74 19.96 10.34 5.28
N VAL A 75 20.42 9.73 4.20
CA VAL A 75 20.47 8.27 4.03
C VAL A 75 21.92 7.86 3.81
N LEU A 76 22.45 7.05 4.72
CA LEU A 76 23.81 6.51 4.69
C LEU A 76 23.75 4.99 4.55
N ASP A 77 24.40 4.45 3.53
CA ASP A 77 24.63 3.01 3.38
C ASP A 77 26.11 2.65 3.50
N ASN A 78 26.38 1.35 3.65
CA ASN A 78 27.72 0.79 3.58
C ASN A 78 27.94 -0.12 2.36
N GLY A 79 27.29 0.22 1.23
CA GLY A 79 27.45 -0.48 -0.05
C GLY A 79 28.78 -0.15 -0.75
N ARG A 80 28.85 -0.35 -2.07
CA ARG A 80 30.08 -0.10 -2.85
C ARG A 80 30.43 1.39 -2.99
N GLY A 81 29.43 2.25 -2.90
CA GLY A 81 29.52 3.68 -3.24
C GLY A 81 29.18 3.95 -4.70
N ILE A 82 28.54 5.10 -4.98
CA ILE A 82 28.29 5.55 -6.36
C ILE A 82 29.64 5.73 -7.09
N PRO A 83 29.79 5.30 -8.36
CA PRO A 83 31.04 5.48 -9.09
C PRO A 83 31.47 6.96 -9.20
N VAL A 84 32.74 7.24 -8.88
CA VAL A 84 33.34 8.58 -8.93
C VAL A 84 34.13 8.88 -10.19
N GLY A 85 34.39 7.84 -11.02
CA GLY A 85 35.14 7.98 -12.26
C GLY A 85 34.40 8.79 -13.33
N ILE A 86 35.15 9.32 -14.29
CA ILE A 86 34.58 10.07 -15.43
C ILE A 86 33.79 9.12 -16.33
N HIS A 87 32.54 9.48 -16.63
CA HIS A 87 31.69 8.73 -17.54
C HIS A 87 32.16 8.87 -19.00
N LYS A 88 32.32 7.75 -19.71
CA LYS A 88 32.95 7.73 -21.04
C LYS A 88 32.26 8.61 -22.09
N LYS A 89 30.92 8.64 -22.07
CA LYS A 89 30.10 9.41 -23.04
C LYS A 89 29.90 10.85 -22.60
N GLU A 90 29.60 11.06 -21.32
CA GLU A 90 29.19 12.36 -20.77
C GLU A 90 30.36 13.23 -20.34
N LYS A 91 31.57 12.66 -20.22
CA LYS A 91 32.82 13.35 -19.89
C LYS A 91 32.81 14.11 -18.55
N ILE A 92 31.81 13.87 -17.71
CA ILE A 92 31.70 14.36 -16.33
C ILE A 92 31.70 13.16 -15.35
N PRO A 93 31.93 13.37 -14.03
CA PRO A 93 31.91 12.30 -13.04
C PRO A 93 30.60 11.52 -13.05
N ALA A 94 30.65 10.20 -12.88
CA ALA A 94 29.45 9.36 -12.95
C ALA A 94 28.41 9.71 -11.87
N VAL A 95 28.83 10.14 -10.67
CA VAL A 95 27.94 10.70 -9.64
C VAL A 95 27.17 11.93 -10.16
N GLU A 96 27.82 12.81 -10.91
CA GLU A 96 27.17 13.99 -11.50
C GLU A 96 26.16 13.58 -12.57
N VAL A 97 26.49 12.57 -13.38
CA VAL A 97 25.57 12.03 -14.39
C VAL A 97 24.30 11.50 -13.74
N VAL A 98 24.40 10.66 -12.70
CA VAL A 98 23.21 10.07 -12.05
C VAL A 98 22.39 11.07 -11.26
N MET A 99 22.99 12.16 -10.79
CA MET A 99 22.31 13.22 -10.04
C MET A 99 21.63 14.25 -10.95
N THR A 100 22.16 14.51 -12.15
CA THR A 100 21.68 15.61 -13.01
C THR A 100 20.95 15.15 -14.28
N LYS A 101 21.04 13.86 -14.65
CA LYS A 101 20.36 13.32 -15.82
C LYS A 101 19.25 12.34 -15.44
N LEU A 102 18.13 12.46 -16.14
CA LEU A 102 17.07 11.45 -16.12
C LEU A 102 17.54 10.23 -16.93
N HIS A 103 17.07 9.06 -16.53
CA HIS A 103 17.38 7.79 -17.19
C HIS A 103 18.87 7.47 -17.25
N ALA A 104 19.60 7.81 -16.18
CA ALA A 104 21.03 7.54 -16.05
C ALA A 104 21.30 6.67 -14.82
N GLY A 105 21.91 5.50 -15.03
CA GLY A 105 22.27 4.59 -13.93
C GLY A 105 22.80 3.25 -14.42
N GLY A 106 23.50 2.52 -13.54
CA GLY A 106 24.01 1.18 -13.83
C GLY A 106 22.96 0.06 -13.75
N LYS A 107 21.67 0.42 -13.61
CA LYS A 107 20.55 -0.50 -13.40
C LYS A 107 19.85 -0.92 -14.71
N PHE A 108 20.27 -0.36 -15.85
CA PHE A 108 19.74 -0.74 -17.17
C PHE A 108 20.35 -2.03 -17.74
N ASP A 109 21.53 -2.41 -17.24
CA ASP A 109 22.24 -3.62 -17.66
C ASP A 109 22.35 -4.60 -16.49
N ASN A 110 22.00 -5.86 -16.73
CA ASN A 110 22.00 -6.95 -15.72
C ASN A 110 23.39 -7.31 -15.15
N HIS A 111 24.44 -6.60 -15.56
CA HIS A 111 25.81 -6.82 -15.11
C HIS A 111 26.09 -6.30 -13.70
N SER A 112 25.53 -5.14 -13.34
CA SER A 112 25.83 -4.51 -12.04
C SER A 112 24.83 -4.90 -10.95
N TYR A 113 23.59 -5.16 -11.34
CA TYR A 113 22.49 -5.59 -10.47
C TYR A 113 21.69 -6.68 -11.19
N LYS A 114 21.71 -7.91 -10.67
CA LYS A 114 20.92 -9.02 -11.25
C LYS A 114 19.42 -8.86 -10.96
N VAL A 115 19.06 -8.21 -9.86
CA VAL A 115 17.69 -7.90 -9.45
C VAL A 115 17.71 -6.53 -8.78
N SER A 116 16.84 -5.60 -9.20
CA SER A 116 16.72 -4.26 -8.59
C SER A 116 15.29 -3.73 -8.63
N GLY A 117 14.91 -2.92 -7.64
CA GLY A 117 13.63 -2.19 -7.64
C GLY A 117 13.68 -0.90 -8.48
N GLY A 118 14.86 -0.31 -8.63
CA GLY A 118 15.07 0.95 -9.37
C GLY A 118 15.28 0.76 -10.87
N LEU A 119 14.22 0.69 -11.67
CA LEU A 119 14.34 0.38 -13.11
C LEU A 119 14.47 1.59 -14.05
N HIS A 120 13.97 2.74 -13.63
CA HIS A 120 13.81 3.86 -14.57
C HIS A 120 15.05 4.76 -14.66
N GLY A 121 15.99 4.65 -13.71
CA GLY A 121 17.18 5.51 -13.63
C GLY A 121 16.86 7.00 -13.41
N VAL A 122 15.75 7.28 -12.73
CA VAL A 122 15.22 8.65 -12.53
C VAL A 122 15.14 9.03 -11.04
N GLY A 123 15.23 8.05 -10.13
CA GLY A 123 14.91 8.23 -8.70
C GLY A 123 15.72 9.33 -8.02
N VAL A 124 17.04 9.17 -7.93
CA VAL A 124 17.89 10.13 -7.19
C VAL A 124 18.00 11.49 -7.88
N SER A 125 17.89 11.55 -9.22
CA SER A 125 17.87 12.82 -9.95
C SER A 125 16.56 13.58 -9.76
N VAL A 126 15.43 12.89 -9.56
CA VAL A 126 14.17 13.51 -9.12
C VAL A 126 14.30 14.05 -7.69
N VAL A 127 14.91 13.30 -6.78
CA VAL A 127 15.19 13.80 -5.41
C VAL A 127 16.03 15.07 -5.47
N ASN A 128 17.09 15.09 -6.28
CA ASN A 128 17.92 16.27 -6.49
C ASN A 128 17.13 17.45 -7.09
N ALA A 129 16.31 17.20 -8.11
CA ALA A 129 15.48 18.22 -8.74
C ALA A 129 14.49 18.86 -7.78
N LEU A 130 13.89 18.07 -6.90
CA LEU A 130 12.83 18.47 -5.97
C LEU A 130 13.36 18.90 -4.59
N SER A 131 14.68 18.99 -4.43
CA SER A 131 15.32 19.49 -3.22
C SER A 131 15.81 20.91 -3.43
N SER A 132 15.70 21.76 -2.40
CA SER A 132 16.33 23.08 -2.40
C SER A 132 17.85 22.95 -2.36
N PHE A 133 18.35 21.99 -1.55
CA PHE A 133 19.75 21.63 -1.45
C PHE A 133 19.90 20.10 -1.35
N LEU A 134 20.93 19.55 -2.01
CA LEU A 134 21.32 18.15 -1.89
C LEU A 134 22.84 18.06 -1.87
N GLU A 135 23.38 17.23 -0.98
CA GLU A 135 24.78 16.85 -0.99
C GLU A 135 24.96 15.34 -0.99
N VAL A 136 26.03 14.90 -1.63
CA VAL A 136 26.41 13.50 -1.71
C VAL A 136 27.85 13.32 -1.28
N GLU A 137 28.05 12.40 -0.34
CA GLU A 137 29.36 11.92 0.04
C GLU A 137 29.55 10.47 -0.37
N ILE A 138 30.66 10.21 -1.05
CA ILE A 138 30.99 8.86 -1.50
C ILE A 138 32.26 8.41 -0.78
N TYR A 139 32.18 7.24 -0.19
CA TYR A 139 33.28 6.57 0.48
C TYR A 139 33.70 5.37 -0.36
N SER A 140 34.78 5.52 -1.12
CA SER A 140 35.26 4.48 -2.05
C SER A 140 36.79 4.55 -2.17
N ASP A 141 37.43 3.40 -2.38
CA ASP A 141 38.89 3.27 -2.53
C ASP A 141 39.72 3.99 -1.45
N GLY A 142 39.25 3.94 -0.20
CA GLY A 142 39.92 4.56 0.95
C GLY A 142 39.85 6.10 0.98
N LYS A 143 38.98 6.71 0.17
CA LYS A 143 38.85 8.16 -0.01
C LYS A 143 37.41 8.61 0.26
N ARG A 144 37.27 9.88 0.64
CA ARG A 144 35.99 10.59 0.78
C ARG A 144 35.87 11.60 -0.35
N TYR A 145 34.80 11.50 -1.11
CA TYR A 145 34.43 12.43 -2.19
C TYR A 145 33.18 13.20 -1.79
N TYR A 146 33.06 14.44 -2.24
CA TYR A 146 31.96 15.35 -1.93
C TYR A 146 31.52 16.11 -3.17
N GLN A 147 30.20 16.21 -3.35
CA GLN A 147 29.58 17.08 -4.34
C GLN A 147 28.23 17.58 -3.82
N SER A 148 27.85 18.80 -4.18
CA SER A 148 26.57 19.41 -3.80
C SER A 148 25.82 20.01 -4.99
N TYR A 149 24.52 20.21 -4.76
CA TYR A 149 23.54 20.60 -5.75
C TYR A 149 22.47 21.50 -5.12
N GLU A 150 21.92 22.41 -5.92
CA GLU A 150 20.78 23.27 -5.58
C GLU A 150 19.74 23.15 -6.68
N ARG A 151 18.52 22.74 -6.33
CA ARG A 151 17.39 22.61 -7.29
C ARG A 151 17.74 21.81 -8.54
N GLY A 152 18.48 20.72 -8.37
CA GLY A 152 18.94 19.84 -9.45
C GLY A 152 20.21 20.31 -10.18
N LYS A 153 20.75 21.49 -9.88
CA LYS A 153 21.95 22.05 -10.54
C LYS A 153 23.16 21.85 -9.66
N LYS A 154 24.29 21.42 -10.24
CA LYS A 154 25.56 21.28 -9.54
C LYS A 154 26.02 22.64 -8.99
N THR A 155 26.44 22.68 -7.72
CA THR A 155 27.03 23.88 -7.10
C THR A 155 28.54 23.81 -6.96
N CYS A 156 29.12 22.60 -6.89
CA CYS A 156 30.57 22.41 -6.89
C CYS A 156 31.02 21.21 -7.72
N GLU A 157 32.25 21.23 -8.20
CA GLU A 157 32.88 20.05 -8.81
C GLU A 157 33.07 18.92 -7.77
N LEU A 158 33.20 17.69 -8.25
CA LEU A 158 33.49 16.55 -7.37
C LEU A 158 34.87 16.71 -6.72
N THR A 159 34.90 16.86 -5.40
CA THR A 159 36.14 17.11 -4.66
C THR A 159 36.50 15.93 -3.76
N GLN A 160 37.79 15.56 -3.72
CA GLN A 160 38.31 14.58 -2.76
C GLN A 160 38.60 15.29 -1.42
N LYS A 161 37.75 15.08 -0.41
CA LYS A 161 37.83 15.74 0.92
C LYS A 161 38.80 15.06 1.89
N GLY A 162 39.38 13.91 1.56
CA GLY A 162 40.40 13.25 2.38
C GLY A 162 40.40 11.73 2.26
N LYS A 163 41.11 11.06 3.18
CA LYS A 163 41.11 9.61 3.34
C LYS A 163 39.97 9.17 4.27
N SER A 164 39.39 8.01 4.02
CA SER A 164 38.37 7.41 4.89
C SER A 164 38.54 5.89 4.94
N ARG A 165 38.19 5.28 6.08
CA ARG A 165 38.07 3.81 6.20
C ARG A 165 36.63 3.33 5.98
N LYS A 166 35.68 4.26 5.88
CA LYS A 166 34.27 3.94 5.56
C LYS A 166 34.17 3.51 4.09
N GLN A 167 33.07 2.83 3.78
CA GLN A 167 32.66 2.51 2.42
C GLN A 167 31.15 2.78 2.30
N GLY A 168 30.68 3.17 1.12
CA GLY A 168 29.26 3.42 0.83
C GLY A 168 28.97 4.85 0.37
N THR A 169 27.70 5.23 0.43
CA THR A 169 27.22 6.57 0.02
C THR A 169 26.38 7.20 1.13
N MET A 170 26.57 8.50 1.35
CA MET A 170 25.64 9.35 2.09
C MET A 170 24.97 10.30 1.11
N VAL A 171 23.64 10.34 1.11
CA VAL A 171 22.86 11.36 0.41
C VAL A 171 22.10 12.13 1.46
N HIS A 172 22.31 13.44 1.51
CA HIS A 172 21.59 14.36 2.38
C HIS A 172 20.83 15.37 1.52
N PHE A 173 19.55 15.60 1.82
CA PHE A 173 18.73 16.50 1.02
C PHE A 173 17.70 17.26 1.85
N VAL A 174 17.42 18.48 1.40
CA VAL A 174 16.41 19.38 1.96
C VAL A 174 15.29 19.53 0.93
N PRO A 175 14.05 19.07 1.20
CA PRO A 175 12.92 19.24 0.28
C PRO A 175 12.69 20.71 -0.08
N ASP A 176 12.31 21.01 -1.33
CA ASP A 176 12.08 22.39 -1.76
C ASP A 176 10.70 22.92 -1.30
N PRO A 177 10.62 23.92 -0.42
CA PRO A 177 9.35 24.48 0.04
C PRO A 177 8.58 25.23 -1.06
N GLU A 178 9.21 25.54 -2.21
CA GLU A 178 8.48 26.09 -3.36
C GLU A 178 7.65 25.03 -4.10
N ILE A 179 7.93 23.75 -3.88
CA ILE A 179 7.29 22.62 -4.58
C ILE A 179 6.32 21.89 -3.66
N PHE A 180 6.73 21.62 -2.42
CA PHE A 180 5.95 20.83 -1.48
C PHE A 180 5.05 21.71 -0.60
N GLU A 181 3.83 21.24 -0.39
CA GLU A 181 2.87 21.90 0.53
C GLU A 181 3.26 21.67 2.00
N ILE A 182 3.95 20.55 2.27
CA ILE A 182 4.44 20.13 3.58
C ILE A 182 5.90 19.71 3.42
N THR A 183 6.77 20.18 4.31
CA THR A 183 8.20 19.80 4.36
C THR A 183 8.54 18.97 5.59
N GLU A 184 7.59 18.74 6.49
CA GLU A 184 7.80 17.96 7.70
C GLU A 184 7.64 16.45 7.44
N PHE A 185 8.72 15.69 7.67
CA PHE A 185 8.68 14.23 7.55
C PHE A 185 7.99 13.58 8.75
N SER A 186 7.13 12.59 8.48
CA SER A 186 6.48 11.77 9.49
C SER A 186 7.35 10.56 9.83
N TYR A 187 7.85 10.54 11.07
CA TYR A 187 8.63 9.43 11.61
C TYR A 187 7.88 8.09 11.50
N ASP A 188 6.60 8.06 11.87
CA ASP A 188 5.77 6.85 11.86
C ASP A 188 5.57 6.26 10.45
N VAL A 189 5.53 7.11 9.42
CA VAL A 189 5.41 6.66 8.02
C VAL A 189 6.73 6.00 7.60
N LEU A 190 7.88 6.64 7.88
CA LEU A 190 9.19 6.11 7.55
C LEU A 190 9.51 4.84 8.34
N VAL A 191 9.24 4.80 9.65
CA VAL A 191 9.41 3.62 10.52
C VAL A 191 8.67 2.42 9.95
N ARG A 192 7.40 2.59 9.56
CA ARG A 192 6.61 1.50 8.96
C ARG A 192 7.28 0.97 7.70
N ARG A 193 7.66 1.86 6.77
CA ARG A 193 8.30 1.46 5.51
C ARG A 193 9.65 0.77 5.71
N LEU A 194 10.53 1.34 6.54
CA LEU A 194 11.86 0.79 6.80
C LEU A 194 11.79 -0.55 7.52
N LYS A 195 10.82 -0.74 8.41
CA LYS A 195 10.57 -2.01 9.07
C LYS A 195 10.12 -3.09 8.08
N GLU A 196 9.25 -2.76 7.12
CA GLU A 196 8.88 -3.66 6.02
C GLU A 196 10.10 -4.08 5.19
N LEU A 197 10.95 -3.12 4.82
CA LEU A 197 12.17 -3.39 4.06
C LEU A 197 13.14 -4.30 4.83
N ALA A 198 13.27 -4.13 6.14
CA ALA A 198 14.08 -5.01 6.98
C ALA A 198 13.54 -6.46 7.01
N PHE A 199 12.22 -6.65 6.98
CA PHE A 199 11.63 -7.98 6.85
C PHE A 199 11.88 -8.63 5.48
N LEU A 200 11.88 -7.83 4.40
CA LEU A 200 12.07 -8.33 3.04
C LEU A 200 13.55 -8.67 2.73
N ASN A 201 14.47 -8.10 3.49
CA ASN A 201 15.91 -8.27 3.33
C ASN A 201 16.54 -8.94 4.55
N LYS A 202 16.55 -10.28 4.55
CA LYS A 202 17.13 -11.10 5.62
C LYS A 202 18.56 -10.65 5.95
N GLY A 203 18.82 -10.28 7.19
CA GLY A 203 20.14 -9.90 7.67
C GLY A 203 20.60 -8.47 7.33
N LEU A 204 19.74 -7.63 6.74
CA LEU A 204 20.00 -6.20 6.58
C LEU A 204 19.65 -5.46 7.89
N ARG A 205 20.57 -4.61 8.36
CA ARG A 205 20.32 -3.70 9.48
C ARG A 205 19.84 -2.36 8.95
N ILE A 206 18.67 -1.90 9.37
CA ILE A 206 18.15 -0.58 9.03
C ILE A 206 17.93 0.21 10.32
N ILE A 207 18.54 1.38 10.42
CA ILE A 207 18.45 2.27 11.58
C ILE A 207 17.69 3.52 11.13
N ILE A 208 16.72 3.97 11.92
CA ILE A 208 16.08 5.27 11.75
C ILE A 208 16.22 6.09 13.03
N GLU A 209 16.62 7.34 12.89
CA GLU A 209 16.84 8.30 13.96
C GLU A 209 16.13 9.61 13.60
N ASP A 210 15.39 10.18 14.54
CA ASP A 210 14.76 11.49 14.40
C ASP A 210 15.30 12.42 15.47
N GLU A 211 16.18 13.33 15.05
CA GLU A 211 16.90 14.26 15.92
C GLU A 211 15.92 15.23 16.61
N ARG A 212 14.82 15.59 15.94
CA ARG A 212 13.78 16.51 16.45
C ARG A 212 13.14 16.00 17.73
N SER A 213 13.07 14.67 17.89
CA SER A 213 12.42 14.00 19.02
C SER A 213 13.35 13.13 19.86
N ASP A 214 14.65 13.08 19.51
CA ASP A 214 15.64 12.16 20.09
C ASP A 214 15.17 10.69 20.09
N THR A 215 14.45 10.28 19.05
CA THR A 215 13.92 8.92 18.91
C THR A 215 14.73 8.10 17.93
N LYS A 216 14.92 6.82 18.25
CA LYS A 216 15.73 5.90 17.47
C LYS A 216 15.18 4.49 17.49
N GLU A 217 15.06 3.89 16.30
CA GLU A 217 14.70 2.50 16.13
C GLU A 217 15.73 1.77 15.25
N GLU A 218 16.00 0.52 15.60
CA GLU A 218 16.83 -0.38 14.81
C GLU A 218 16.02 -1.62 14.41
N PHE A 219 16.05 -1.91 13.11
CA PHE A 219 15.41 -3.09 12.53
C PHE A 219 16.47 -4.04 12.01
N TYR A 220 16.43 -5.27 12.51
CA TYR A 220 17.30 -6.35 12.04
C TYR A 220 16.55 -7.68 12.12
N GLN A 221 16.20 -8.24 10.96
CA GLN A 221 15.33 -9.42 10.88
C GLN A 221 16.05 -10.59 10.21
N LYS A 222 16.16 -11.71 10.94
CA LYS A 222 16.77 -12.94 10.41
C LYS A 222 15.75 -13.87 9.76
N GLY A 223 14.52 -13.93 10.26
CA GLY A 223 13.48 -14.83 9.73
C GLY A 223 12.75 -14.29 8.49
N GLY A 224 13.08 -13.09 8.03
CA GLY A 224 12.54 -12.50 6.80
C GLY A 224 11.01 -12.37 6.82
N ILE A 225 10.38 -12.74 5.70
CA ILE A 225 8.91 -12.64 5.55
C ILE A 225 8.11 -13.54 6.51
N ILE A 226 8.74 -14.57 7.11
CA ILE A 226 8.10 -15.39 8.15
C ILE A 226 7.84 -14.55 9.40
N ASP A 227 8.84 -13.76 9.82
CA ASP A 227 8.70 -12.87 10.97
C ASP A 227 7.79 -11.67 10.64
N PHE A 228 7.72 -11.28 9.37
CA PHE A 228 6.76 -10.28 8.91
C PHE A 228 5.32 -10.74 9.12
N VAL A 229 4.97 -11.95 8.67
CA VAL A 229 3.64 -12.52 8.89
C VAL A 229 3.30 -12.58 10.39
N LYS A 230 4.24 -13.03 11.22
CA LYS A 230 4.05 -13.05 12.69
C LYS A 230 3.83 -11.65 13.25
N HIS A 231 4.58 -10.66 12.76
CA HIS A 231 4.45 -9.27 13.18
C HIS A 231 3.06 -8.71 12.87
N ILE A 232 2.53 -8.96 11.67
CA ILE A 232 1.16 -8.57 11.30
C ILE A 232 0.11 -9.28 12.16
N ASN A 233 0.33 -10.57 12.45
CA ASN A 233 -0.57 -11.37 13.28
C ASN A 233 -0.39 -11.19 14.79
N ARG A 234 0.54 -10.34 15.27
CA ARG A 234 0.87 -10.22 16.72
C ARG A 234 -0.30 -9.85 17.63
N ARG A 235 -1.38 -9.29 17.07
CA ARG A 235 -2.60 -8.88 17.79
C ARG A 235 -3.79 -9.84 17.58
N HIS A 236 -3.60 -10.93 16.85
CA HIS A 236 -4.64 -11.89 16.49
C HIS A 236 -4.26 -13.30 16.96
N ASN A 237 -5.25 -14.18 17.17
CA ASN A 237 -4.94 -15.56 17.55
C ASN A 237 -4.64 -16.38 16.29
N ALA A 238 -3.39 -16.80 16.14
CA ALA A 238 -2.99 -17.64 15.02
C ALA A 238 -3.64 -19.04 15.11
N LEU A 239 -4.20 -19.51 14.00
CA LEU A 239 -4.83 -20.82 13.89
C LEU A 239 -3.81 -21.97 13.98
N HIS A 240 -2.57 -21.69 13.58
CA HIS A 240 -1.40 -22.56 13.67
C HIS A 240 -0.14 -21.76 14.05
N LYS A 241 0.71 -22.36 14.90
CA LYS A 241 1.84 -21.67 15.54
C LYS A 241 2.92 -21.22 14.54
N LYS A 242 3.31 -22.11 13.63
CA LYS A 242 4.35 -21.83 12.62
C LYS A 242 3.68 -21.34 11.33
N PRO A 243 4.07 -20.18 10.78
CA PRO A 243 3.66 -19.78 9.43
C PRO A 243 4.10 -20.83 8.40
N ILE A 244 3.29 -21.02 7.37
CA ILE A 244 3.66 -21.81 6.19
C ILE A 244 4.62 -20.96 5.37
N PHE A 245 5.79 -21.49 5.06
CA PHE A 245 6.78 -20.81 4.23
C PHE A 245 7.06 -21.66 3.00
N MET A 246 7.01 -21.02 1.83
CA MET A 246 7.25 -21.64 0.54
C MET A 246 8.28 -20.78 -0.19
N GLU A 247 9.36 -21.39 -0.63
CA GLU A 247 10.37 -20.72 -1.44
C GLU A 247 10.74 -21.58 -2.65
N GLY A 248 11.20 -20.91 -3.70
CA GLY A 248 11.74 -21.58 -4.88
C GLY A 248 12.22 -20.59 -5.92
N THR A 249 13.08 -21.07 -6.81
CA THR A 249 13.57 -20.32 -7.96
C THR A 249 13.18 -21.07 -9.23
N LYS A 250 12.53 -20.38 -10.17
CA LYS A 250 12.15 -20.95 -11.46
C LYS A 250 12.26 -19.87 -12.54
N ASN A 251 12.94 -20.20 -13.64
CA ASN A 251 13.25 -19.26 -14.73
C ASN A 251 13.94 -17.97 -14.23
N ASP A 252 14.95 -18.11 -13.35
CA ASP A 252 15.64 -17.00 -12.67
C ASP A 252 14.77 -16.08 -11.79
N ILE A 253 13.48 -16.41 -11.60
CA ILE A 253 12.58 -15.70 -10.70
C ILE A 253 12.61 -16.38 -9.34
N GLN A 254 13.07 -15.67 -8.31
CA GLN A 254 13.00 -16.15 -6.94
C GLN A 254 11.65 -15.76 -6.34
N ILE A 255 11.00 -16.70 -5.67
CA ILE A 255 9.68 -16.51 -5.08
C ILE A 255 9.76 -16.95 -3.63
N GLU A 256 9.33 -16.09 -2.73
CA GLU A 256 9.13 -16.41 -1.32
C GLU A 256 7.68 -16.07 -0.94
N VAL A 257 6.99 -17.00 -0.29
CA VAL A 257 5.62 -16.82 0.20
C VAL A 257 5.53 -17.30 1.63
N ALA A 258 5.01 -16.44 2.51
CA ALA A 258 4.71 -16.79 3.89
C ALA A 258 3.22 -16.59 4.17
N ILE A 259 2.56 -17.58 4.79
CA ILE A 259 1.12 -17.58 5.08
C ILE A 259 0.88 -17.96 6.52
N GLN A 260 -0.03 -17.25 7.19
CA GLN A 260 -0.57 -17.69 8.47
C GLN A 260 -2.04 -17.29 8.62
N TYR A 261 -2.86 -18.28 8.93
CA TYR A 261 -4.27 -18.06 9.25
C TYR A 261 -4.44 -17.65 10.71
N ASN A 262 -5.44 -16.83 10.95
CA ASN A 262 -5.85 -16.36 12.27
C ASN A 262 -7.37 -16.51 12.46
N ASP A 263 -7.87 -16.07 13.61
CA ASP A 263 -9.26 -16.14 14.01
C ASP A 263 -10.15 -15.02 13.43
N THR A 264 -9.58 -14.06 12.70
CA THR A 264 -10.34 -12.96 12.08
C THR A 264 -11.02 -13.37 10.78
N TYR A 265 -11.76 -12.43 10.19
CA TYR A 265 -12.54 -12.63 8.96
C TYR A 265 -11.99 -11.82 7.79
N THR A 266 -10.93 -11.06 8.02
CA THR A 266 -10.34 -10.17 7.03
C THR A 266 -9.13 -10.83 6.39
N GLU A 267 -9.06 -10.84 5.06
CA GLU A 267 -7.81 -11.17 4.37
C GLU A 267 -6.81 -10.00 4.49
N LYS A 268 -5.53 -10.32 4.71
CA LYS A 268 -4.42 -9.37 4.71
C LYS A 268 -3.32 -9.90 3.82
N ILE A 269 -3.26 -9.43 2.59
CA ILE A 269 -2.28 -9.89 1.61
C ILE A 269 -1.40 -8.73 1.19
N PHE A 270 -0.10 -8.88 1.39
CA PHE A 270 0.90 -7.93 0.94
C PHE A 270 1.76 -8.59 -0.12
N SER A 271 1.83 -7.96 -1.29
CA SER A 271 2.59 -8.48 -2.44
C SER A 271 3.71 -7.53 -2.80
N PHE A 272 4.89 -8.08 -3.03
CA PHE A 272 6.11 -7.34 -3.31
C PHE A 272 6.78 -7.88 -4.57
N ALA A 273 7.30 -6.97 -5.39
CA ALA A 273 8.19 -7.29 -6.50
C ALA A 273 9.47 -6.47 -6.33
N ASN A 274 10.61 -7.14 -6.18
CA ASN A 274 11.91 -6.50 -5.91
C ASN A 274 11.85 -5.49 -4.75
N ASN A 275 11.27 -5.91 -3.62
CA ASN A 275 11.06 -5.11 -2.39
C ASN A 275 10.09 -3.91 -2.50
N ILE A 276 9.50 -3.69 -3.68
CA ILE A 276 8.47 -2.68 -3.89
C ILE A 276 7.11 -3.26 -3.58
N ASN A 277 6.32 -2.54 -2.77
CA ASN A 277 4.96 -2.95 -2.45
C ASN A 277 4.03 -2.69 -3.64
N THR A 278 3.50 -3.77 -4.19
CA THR A 278 2.52 -3.73 -5.27
C THR A 278 1.11 -3.62 -4.69
N THR A 279 0.72 -2.40 -4.31
CA THR A 279 -0.55 -2.11 -3.62
C THR A 279 -1.79 -2.46 -4.46
N GLU A 280 -1.68 -2.37 -5.78
CA GLU A 280 -2.73 -2.79 -6.74
C GLU A 280 -2.55 -4.25 -7.19
N GLY A 281 -1.51 -4.93 -6.70
CA GLY A 281 -1.22 -6.33 -6.98
C GLY A 281 -0.49 -6.55 -8.30
N GLY A 282 -1.00 -7.45 -9.13
CA GLY A 282 -0.35 -7.85 -10.38
C GLY A 282 -0.35 -9.35 -10.59
N PHE A 283 0.37 -9.81 -11.61
CA PHE A 283 0.35 -11.21 -12.06
C PHE A 283 0.85 -12.20 -11.01
N HIS A 284 1.85 -11.84 -10.19
CA HIS A 284 2.31 -12.64 -9.05
C HIS A 284 1.19 -12.88 -8.02
N LEU A 285 0.44 -11.83 -7.66
CA LEU A 285 -0.68 -11.95 -6.73
C LEU A 285 -1.82 -12.80 -7.31
N ILE A 286 -2.14 -12.63 -8.59
CA ILE A 286 -3.14 -13.44 -9.29
C ILE A 286 -2.73 -14.91 -9.28
N GLY A 287 -1.47 -15.21 -9.61
CA GLY A 287 -0.92 -16.56 -9.60
C GLY A 287 -0.97 -17.20 -8.22
N PHE A 288 -0.59 -16.45 -7.18
CA PHE A 288 -0.71 -16.90 -5.79
C PHE A 288 -2.15 -17.26 -5.41
N LYS A 289 -3.12 -16.36 -5.68
CA LYS A 289 -4.54 -16.59 -5.35
C LYS A 289 -5.11 -17.82 -6.08
N ALA A 290 -4.74 -18.02 -7.34
CA ALA A 290 -5.16 -19.17 -8.14
C ALA A 290 -4.55 -20.49 -7.63
N GLY A 291 -3.24 -20.51 -7.38
CA GLY A 291 -2.53 -21.67 -6.83
C GLY A 291 -3.08 -22.08 -5.46
N LEU A 292 -3.25 -21.12 -4.55
CA LEU A 292 -3.81 -21.34 -3.21
C LEU A 292 -5.22 -21.97 -3.28
N THR A 293 -6.12 -21.37 -4.05
CA THR A 293 -7.51 -21.82 -4.15
C THR A 293 -7.60 -23.23 -4.73
N ARG A 294 -6.80 -23.52 -5.76
CA ARG A 294 -6.81 -24.82 -6.44
C ARG A 294 -6.24 -25.92 -5.54
N THR A 295 -5.11 -25.69 -4.89
CA THR A 295 -4.51 -26.69 -4.00
C THR A 295 -5.40 -27.03 -2.81
N ILE A 296 -6.00 -26.02 -2.19
CA ILE A 296 -6.90 -26.25 -1.04
C ILE A 296 -8.13 -27.04 -1.47
N ASN A 297 -8.74 -26.72 -2.62
CA ASN A 297 -9.89 -27.48 -3.12
C ASN A 297 -9.53 -28.92 -3.54
N GLN A 298 -8.35 -29.12 -4.13
CA GLN A 298 -7.86 -30.45 -4.48
C GLN A 298 -7.66 -31.31 -3.22
N TYR A 299 -6.99 -30.76 -2.20
CA TYR A 299 -6.80 -31.47 -0.94
C TYR A 299 -8.14 -31.71 -0.21
N ALA A 300 -9.07 -30.75 -0.25
CA ALA A 300 -10.42 -30.89 0.31
C ALA A 300 -11.22 -32.05 -0.32
N SER A 301 -10.97 -32.33 -1.60
CA SER A 301 -11.67 -33.36 -2.38
C SER A 301 -11.05 -34.75 -2.27
N ASN A 302 -9.79 -34.86 -1.84
CA ASN A 302 -8.99 -36.10 -1.88
C ASN A 302 -9.34 -37.18 -0.83
N GLY A 303 -10.59 -37.26 -0.34
CA GLY A 303 -11.07 -38.35 0.54
C GLY A 303 -10.48 -38.42 1.95
N ASN A 304 -9.39 -37.69 2.23
CA ASN A 304 -8.69 -37.63 3.51
C ASN A 304 -9.43 -36.81 4.59
N LEU A 305 -10.57 -36.21 4.24
CA LEU A 305 -11.32 -35.31 5.12
C LEU A 305 -12.74 -35.82 5.38
N PRO A 306 -13.24 -35.62 6.61
CA PRO A 306 -14.63 -35.92 6.95
C PRO A 306 -15.63 -35.29 5.96
N LYS A 307 -16.74 -35.99 5.66
CA LYS A 307 -17.75 -35.53 4.68
C LYS A 307 -18.30 -34.13 4.95
N ASN A 308 -18.37 -33.70 6.20
CA ASN A 308 -18.83 -32.36 6.56
C ASN A 308 -17.86 -31.25 6.16
N LEU A 309 -16.61 -31.59 5.82
CA LEU A 309 -15.59 -30.67 5.29
C LEU A 309 -15.45 -30.74 3.76
N GLN A 310 -16.21 -31.61 3.10
CA GLN A 310 -16.26 -31.72 1.64
C GLN A 310 -17.31 -30.73 1.12
N ALA A 311 -16.96 -29.44 1.13
CA ALA A 311 -17.75 -28.38 0.52
C ALA A 311 -16.96 -27.72 -0.60
N LYS A 312 -17.65 -27.16 -1.60
CA LYS A 312 -17.00 -26.34 -2.62
C LYS A 312 -16.65 -24.98 -2.00
N ILE A 313 -15.35 -24.71 -1.85
CA ILE A 313 -14.84 -23.49 -1.23
C ILE A 313 -14.39 -22.52 -2.32
N THR A 314 -14.91 -21.30 -2.31
CA THR A 314 -14.48 -20.26 -3.27
C THR A 314 -13.13 -19.67 -2.88
N GLY A 315 -12.51 -18.89 -3.77
CA GLY A 315 -11.25 -18.23 -3.46
C GLY A 315 -11.34 -17.26 -2.29
N ASP A 316 -12.46 -16.54 -2.14
CA ASP A 316 -12.67 -15.62 -1.02
C ASP A 316 -12.82 -16.39 0.31
N ASP A 317 -13.58 -17.49 0.30
CA ASP A 317 -13.73 -18.36 1.46
C ASP A 317 -12.38 -18.92 1.94
N VAL A 318 -11.50 -19.28 0.99
CA VAL A 318 -10.14 -19.75 1.29
C VAL A 318 -9.30 -18.66 1.98
N ARG A 319 -9.45 -17.39 1.60
CA ARG A 319 -8.59 -16.30 2.09
C ARG A 319 -9.11 -15.64 3.37
N GLU A 320 -10.29 -16.01 3.85
CA GLU A 320 -10.87 -15.47 5.09
C GLU A 320 -9.91 -15.68 6.27
N GLY A 321 -9.58 -14.60 6.98
CA GLY A 321 -8.65 -14.62 8.12
C GLY A 321 -7.23 -15.07 7.78
N MET A 322 -6.82 -14.95 6.52
CA MET A 322 -5.46 -15.25 6.08
C MET A 322 -4.60 -13.99 6.11
N THR A 323 -3.40 -14.09 6.69
CA THR A 323 -2.32 -13.13 6.43
C THR A 323 -1.28 -13.77 5.51
N ALA A 324 -0.94 -13.11 4.41
CA ALA A 324 0.06 -13.60 3.47
C ALA A 324 1.02 -12.49 3.02
N ILE A 325 2.31 -12.84 2.93
CA ILE A 325 3.35 -12.02 2.33
C ILE A 325 3.86 -12.78 1.10
N ILE A 326 3.79 -12.16 -0.07
CA ILE A 326 4.29 -12.70 -1.34
C ILE A 326 5.42 -11.79 -1.80
N SER A 327 6.63 -12.31 -1.97
CA SER A 327 7.77 -11.57 -2.49
C SER A 327 8.32 -12.27 -3.71
N VAL A 328 8.39 -11.55 -4.84
CA VAL A 328 9.03 -12.04 -6.06
C VAL A 328 10.25 -11.19 -6.37
N ARG A 329 11.33 -11.83 -6.83
CA ARG A 329 12.55 -11.19 -7.31
C ARG A 329 12.76 -11.53 -8.77
N ILE A 330 12.71 -10.51 -9.61
CA ILE A 330 12.69 -10.62 -11.08
C ILE A 330 13.77 -9.70 -11.64
N THR A 331 14.51 -10.16 -12.65
CA THR A 331 15.57 -9.38 -13.31
C THR A 331 15.01 -8.16 -14.04
N ASN A 332 13.95 -8.33 -14.83
CA ASN A 332 13.32 -7.27 -15.63
C ASN A 332 11.83 -7.09 -15.24
N PRO A 333 11.52 -6.48 -14.08
CA PRO A 333 10.15 -6.14 -13.75
C PRO A 333 9.57 -5.14 -14.74
N GLN A 334 8.29 -5.28 -15.02
CA GLN A 334 7.48 -4.33 -15.76
C GLN A 334 6.34 -3.90 -14.84
N PHE A 335 6.25 -2.60 -14.55
CA PHE A 335 5.19 -2.04 -13.72
C PHE A 335 4.22 -1.21 -14.56
N GLU A 336 2.95 -1.20 -14.17
CA GLU A 336 1.98 -0.25 -14.70
C GLU A 336 2.25 1.12 -14.05
N GLY A 337 2.88 2.03 -14.79
CA GLY A 337 3.18 3.39 -14.34
C GLY A 337 4.40 3.53 -13.41
N GLN A 338 4.76 4.78 -13.12
CA GLN A 338 5.96 5.14 -12.35
C GLN A 338 5.86 4.82 -10.86
N THR A 339 4.66 4.83 -10.29
CA THR A 339 4.42 4.55 -8.87
C THR A 339 4.61 3.07 -8.50
N LYS A 340 4.85 2.20 -9.50
CA LYS A 340 5.18 0.77 -9.35
C LYS A 340 4.15 -0.02 -8.50
N THR A 341 2.87 0.37 -8.58
CA THR A 341 1.80 -0.21 -7.74
C THR A 341 1.32 -1.57 -8.24
N LYS A 342 1.53 -1.90 -9.53
CA LYS A 342 1.06 -3.14 -10.15
C LYS A 342 2.10 -3.79 -11.07
N LEU A 343 2.35 -5.08 -10.88
CA LEU A 343 3.28 -5.86 -11.70
C LEU A 343 2.62 -6.41 -12.98
N GLY A 344 3.20 -6.09 -14.13
CA GLY A 344 2.71 -6.40 -15.48
C GLY A 344 3.32 -7.64 -16.16
N ASN A 345 4.34 -8.29 -15.57
CA ASN A 345 4.95 -9.51 -16.11
C ASN A 345 3.98 -10.72 -16.10
N SER A 346 3.31 -10.99 -17.21
CA SER A 346 2.28 -12.04 -17.33
C SER A 346 2.79 -13.46 -17.05
N GLU A 347 4.04 -13.75 -17.39
CA GLU A 347 4.73 -15.02 -17.20
C GLU A 347 4.88 -15.40 -15.71
N VAL A 348 4.96 -14.41 -14.83
CA VAL A 348 5.12 -14.61 -13.38
C VAL A 348 3.91 -15.33 -12.79
N LYS A 349 2.71 -15.12 -13.35
CA LYS A 349 1.48 -15.75 -12.88
C LYS A 349 1.61 -17.27 -12.82
N GLY A 350 1.95 -17.89 -13.94
CA GLY A 350 2.02 -19.36 -14.04
C GLY A 350 3.14 -19.95 -13.18
N ILE A 351 4.25 -19.21 -13.01
CA ILE A 351 5.39 -19.64 -12.21
C ILE A 351 5.04 -19.65 -10.72
N VAL A 352 4.47 -18.55 -10.20
CA VAL A 352 4.02 -18.45 -8.80
C VAL A 352 2.92 -19.47 -8.52
N GLU A 353 1.95 -19.58 -9.41
CA GLU A 353 0.84 -20.52 -9.30
C GLU A 353 1.32 -21.98 -9.21
N SER A 354 2.29 -22.37 -10.05
CA SER A 354 2.91 -23.70 -10.03
C SER A 354 3.67 -23.97 -8.73
N LEU A 355 4.48 -23.01 -8.25
CA LEU A 355 5.27 -23.17 -7.03
C LEU A 355 4.38 -23.31 -5.79
N VAL A 356 3.37 -22.44 -5.67
CA VAL A 356 2.40 -22.50 -4.58
C VAL A 356 1.68 -23.84 -4.61
N ASN A 357 1.29 -24.33 -5.79
CA ASN A 357 0.59 -25.60 -5.89
C ASN A 357 1.44 -26.78 -5.42
N GLU A 358 2.70 -26.86 -5.85
CA GLU A 358 3.65 -27.89 -5.44
C GLU A 358 3.92 -27.84 -3.93
N LYS A 359 4.43 -26.70 -3.43
CA LYS A 359 4.92 -26.59 -2.05
C LYS A 359 3.78 -26.67 -1.02
N LEU A 360 2.62 -26.09 -1.32
CA LEU A 360 1.49 -26.15 -0.40
C LEU A 360 0.89 -27.56 -0.32
N SER A 361 0.86 -28.30 -1.45
CA SER A 361 0.41 -29.68 -1.46
C SER A 361 1.32 -30.56 -0.60
N THR A 362 2.64 -30.46 -0.80
CA THR A 362 3.62 -31.16 0.04
C THR A 362 3.46 -30.81 1.52
N PHE A 363 3.33 -29.52 1.85
CA PHE A 363 3.14 -29.07 3.23
C PHE A 363 1.85 -29.64 3.86
N PHE A 364 0.76 -29.73 3.11
CA PHE A 364 -0.52 -30.26 3.60
C PHE A 364 -0.46 -31.77 3.86
N GLU A 365 0.25 -32.53 3.03
CA GLU A 365 0.50 -33.95 3.25
C GLU A 365 1.38 -34.19 4.48
N GLU A 366 2.42 -33.38 4.67
CA GLU A 366 3.31 -33.47 5.84
C GLU A 366 2.65 -32.96 7.14
N ASN A 367 1.67 -32.05 7.04
CA ASN A 367 1.00 -31.41 8.18
C ASN A 367 -0.53 -31.51 8.12
N PRO A 368 -1.13 -32.72 8.15
CA PRO A 368 -2.59 -32.89 7.99
C PRO A 368 -3.42 -32.15 9.05
N SER A 369 -2.88 -32.01 10.27
CA SER A 369 -3.54 -31.29 11.36
C SER A 369 -3.71 -29.79 11.07
N VAL A 370 -2.74 -29.17 10.37
CA VAL A 370 -2.81 -27.77 9.95
C VAL A 370 -3.73 -27.63 8.75
N ALA A 371 -3.61 -28.52 7.77
CA ALA A 371 -4.47 -28.56 6.59
C ALA A 371 -5.96 -28.65 6.98
N LYS A 372 -6.30 -29.56 7.91
CA LYS A 372 -7.67 -29.73 8.42
C LYS A 372 -8.21 -28.46 9.07
N LYS A 373 -7.40 -27.73 9.85
CA LYS A 373 -7.82 -26.46 10.48
C LYS A 373 -8.10 -25.38 9.44
N ILE A 374 -7.22 -25.23 8.45
CA ILE A 374 -7.38 -24.24 7.38
C ILE A 374 -8.64 -24.54 6.56
N ILE A 375 -8.84 -25.80 6.17
CA ILE A 375 -10.01 -26.22 5.40
C ILE A 375 -11.29 -26.06 6.21
N ALA A 376 -11.29 -26.43 7.49
CA ALA A 376 -12.45 -26.21 8.37
C ALA A 376 -12.85 -24.72 8.42
N LYS A 377 -11.88 -23.82 8.54
CA LYS A 377 -12.13 -22.38 8.49
C LYS A 377 -12.74 -21.94 7.14
N GLY A 378 -12.20 -22.42 6.02
CA GLY A 378 -12.74 -22.11 4.69
C GLY A 378 -14.16 -22.67 4.47
N VAL A 379 -14.46 -23.86 5.00
CA VAL A 379 -15.81 -24.45 4.96
C VAL A 379 -16.79 -23.63 5.81
N ASP A 380 -16.36 -23.16 6.98
CA ASP A 380 -17.20 -22.30 7.84
C ASP A 380 -17.46 -20.94 7.18
N ALA A 381 -16.46 -20.37 6.49
CA ALA A 381 -16.61 -19.17 5.67
C ALA A 381 -17.62 -19.39 4.53
N ALA A 382 -17.49 -20.50 3.79
CA ALA A 382 -18.41 -20.86 2.71
C ALA A 382 -19.85 -21.04 3.21
N ARG A 383 -20.04 -21.72 4.36
CA ARG A 383 -21.36 -21.87 4.99
C ARG A 383 -21.95 -20.53 5.43
N ALA A 384 -21.13 -19.64 5.97
CA ALA A 384 -21.55 -18.30 6.36
C ALA A 384 -21.96 -17.47 5.14
N ARG A 385 -21.18 -17.52 4.04
CA ARG A 385 -21.50 -16.89 2.76
C ARG A 385 -22.83 -17.41 2.19
N ASP A 386 -23.04 -18.72 2.18
CA ASP A 386 -24.29 -19.32 1.68
C ASP A 386 -25.49 -19.00 2.58
N ALA A 387 -25.28 -18.89 3.90
CA ALA A 387 -26.31 -18.42 4.83
C ALA A 387 -26.64 -16.93 4.62
N ALA A 388 -25.63 -16.09 4.41
CA ALA A 388 -25.80 -14.68 4.10
C ALA A 388 -26.52 -14.49 2.75
N LYS A 389 -26.16 -15.28 1.73
CA LYS A 389 -26.87 -15.30 0.44
C LYS A 389 -28.34 -15.68 0.60
N ARG A 390 -28.64 -16.77 1.31
CA ARG A 390 -30.03 -17.17 1.62
C ARG A 390 -30.80 -16.10 2.39
N ALA A 391 -30.17 -15.46 3.37
CA ALA A 391 -30.78 -14.36 4.12
C ALA A 391 -31.08 -13.16 3.22
N ARG A 392 -30.18 -12.82 2.28
CA ARG A 392 -30.38 -11.78 1.27
C ARG A 392 -31.50 -12.14 0.30
N ASP A 393 -31.50 -13.35 -0.25
CA ASP A 393 -32.54 -13.83 -1.17
C ASP A 393 -33.92 -13.84 -0.49
N LEU A 394 -34.00 -14.24 0.78
CA LEU A 394 -35.23 -14.18 1.57
C LEU A 394 -35.69 -12.72 1.82
N ALA A 395 -34.75 -11.81 2.10
CA ALA A 395 -35.06 -10.38 2.25
C ALA A 395 -35.53 -9.76 0.93
N ARG A 396 -34.93 -10.13 -0.21
CA ARG A 396 -35.28 -9.65 -1.54
C ARG A 396 -36.64 -10.19 -2.01
N SER A 397 -36.92 -11.46 -1.77
CA SER A 397 -38.20 -12.11 -2.11
C SER A 397 -39.36 -11.61 -1.24
N LYS A 398 -39.12 -11.32 0.05
CA LYS A 398 -40.10 -10.61 0.89
C LYS A 398 -40.26 -9.14 0.51
N GLY A 399 -39.20 -8.48 0.04
CA GLY A 399 -39.22 -7.09 -0.44
C GLY A 399 -39.85 -6.88 -1.82
N ALA A 400 -40.11 -7.95 -2.59
CA ALA A 400 -40.86 -7.84 -3.86
C ALA A 400 -42.39 -7.80 -3.64
N LEU A 401 -42.86 -8.17 -2.44
CA LEU A 401 -44.29 -8.21 -2.09
C LEU A 401 -44.68 -7.21 -0.99
N VAL A 402 -43.72 -6.48 -0.44
CA VAL A 402 -43.94 -5.42 0.55
C VAL A 402 -43.06 -4.25 0.15
N ASP A 403 -43.66 -3.08 -0.03
CA ASP A 403 -42.97 -1.79 -0.18
C ASP A 403 -41.66 -1.78 0.59
N ALA A 404 -40.57 -1.33 -0.05
CA ALA A 404 -39.33 -1.00 0.64
C ALA A 404 -39.61 0.17 1.59
N THR A 405 -40.23 -0.10 2.73
CA THR A 405 -40.45 0.86 3.80
C THR A 405 -39.06 1.31 4.21
N LEU A 406 -38.74 2.56 3.86
CA LEU A 406 -37.62 3.30 4.42
C LEU A 406 -37.59 3.02 5.92
N PRO A 407 -36.40 2.89 6.55
CA PRO A 407 -36.31 2.64 7.98
C PRO A 407 -37.30 3.55 8.71
N GLY A 408 -38.19 3.01 9.55
CA GLY A 408 -39.28 3.81 10.14
C GLY A 408 -38.80 5.03 10.96
N LYS A 409 -37.50 5.10 11.23
CA LYS A 409 -36.80 6.22 11.88
C LYS A 409 -36.22 7.27 10.92
N LEU A 410 -36.01 6.93 9.65
CA LEU A 410 -35.46 7.86 8.66
C LEU A 410 -36.48 8.97 8.41
N ALA A 411 -36.13 10.17 8.82
CA ALA A 411 -36.84 11.36 8.39
C ALA A 411 -36.31 11.72 7.00
N GLU A 412 -37.11 11.52 5.96
CA GLU A 412 -36.71 11.74 4.57
C GLU A 412 -36.78 13.22 4.16
N CYS A 413 -36.06 13.62 3.11
CA CYS A 413 -36.15 14.96 2.50
C CYS A 413 -37.09 14.98 1.28
N GLN A 414 -37.49 16.16 0.82
CA GLN A 414 -38.44 16.31 -0.30
C GLN A 414 -37.77 16.21 -1.68
N SER A 415 -36.51 16.63 -1.81
CA SER A 415 -35.76 16.59 -3.07
C SER A 415 -35.48 15.15 -3.48
N SER A 416 -35.61 14.89 -4.78
CA SER A 416 -35.27 13.61 -5.41
C SER A 416 -33.87 13.58 -6.00
N ASP A 417 -33.22 14.73 -6.20
CA ASP A 417 -31.89 14.83 -6.82
C ASP A 417 -30.79 14.46 -5.81
N PRO A 418 -30.05 13.35 -6.01
CA PRO A 418 -28.97 12.94 -5.11
C PRO A 418 -27.88 13.99 -4.88
N ALA A 419 -27.65 14.88 -5.84
CA ALA A 419 -26.59 15.91 -5.77
C ALA A 419 -26.88 16.99 -4.74
N GLU A 420 -28.16 17.31 -4.52
CA GLU A 420 -28.59 18.30 -3.53
C GLU A 420 -28.83 17.69 -2.15
N ARG A 421 -29.01 16.37 -2.08
CA ARG A 421 -29.45 15.68 -0.86
C ARG A 421 -28.33 15.44 0.14
N GLU A 422 -28.66 15.69 1.40
CA GLU A 422 -27.78 15.49 2.56
C GLU A 422 -28.39 14.48 3.53
N LEU A 423 -27.61 13.49 3.96
CA LEU A 423 -28.01 12.55 5.01
C LEU A 423 -27.23 12.83 6.30
N PHE A 424 -27.95 13.24 7.35
CA PHE A 424 -27.40 13.38 8.69
C PHE A 424 -27.60 12.09 9.48
N ILE A 425 -26.51 11.45 9.88
CA ILE A 425 -26.50 10.31 10.80
C ILE A 425 -26.26 10.86 12.21
N VAL A 426 -27.22 10.68 13.11
CA VAL A 426 -27.24 11.34 14.42
C VAL A 426 -27.26 10.35 15.57
N GLU A 427 -26.64 10.74 16.69
CA GLU A 427 -26.56 9.95 17.91
C GLU A 427 -27.88 10.00 18.71
N GLY A 428 -28.64 8.90 18.67
CA GLY A 428 -29.85 8.77 19.48
C GLY A 428 -31.10 9.45 18.91
N ASP A 429 -32.26 9.04 19.44
CA ASP A 429 -33.55 9.62 19.07
C ASP A 429 -33.72 11.07 19.60
N SER A 430 -32.99 11.45 20.64
CA SER A 430 -33.00 12.81 21.22
C SER A 430 -32.40 13.83 20.24
N ALA A 431 -31.15 13.63 19.82
CA ALA A 431 -30.51 14.47 18.81
C ALA A 431 -31.25 14.39 17.47
N GLY A 432 -31.80 13.20 17.13
CA GLY A 432 -32.66 13.03 15.96
C GLY A 432 -33.94 13.86 15.98
N GLY A 433 -34.57 14.02 17.14
CA GLY A 433 -35.74 14.89 17.31
C GLY A 433 -35.39 16.35 17.02
N SER A 434 -34.33 16.87 17.64
CA SER A 434 -33.86 18.24 17.45
C SER A 434 -33.42 18.50 16.01
N ALA A 435 -32.63 17.61 15.42
CA ALA A 435 -32.18 17.70 14.04
C ALA A 435 -33.35 17.68 13.06
N LYS A 436 -34.36 16.82 13.30
CA LYS A 436 -35.56 16.73 12.46
C LYS A 436 -36.38 18.03 12.47
N GLN A 437 -36.43 18.73 13.61
CA GLN A 437 -37.15 20.00 13.75
C GLN A 437 -36.41 21.18 13.12
N ALA A 438 -35.07 21.18 13.20
CA ALA A 438 -34.24 22.31 12.74
C ALA A 438 -33.85 22.25 11.26
N ARG A 439 -33.86 21.06 10.64
CA ARG A 439 -33.38 20.85 9.27
C ARG A 439 -34.19 21.59 8.21
N ASP A 440 -33.55 21.86 7.08
CA ASP A 440 -34.29 22.14 5.85
C ASP A 440 -34.83 20.83 5.24
N ARG A 441 -36.13 20.59 5.45
CA ARG A 441 -36.83 19.41 4.91
C ARG A 441 -36.77 19.29 3.39
N LYS A 442 -36.40 20.35 2.66
CA LYS A 442 -36.28 20.32 1.21
C LYS A 442 -35.19 19.33 0.78
N PHE A 443 -34.02 19.35 1.41
CA PHE A 443 -32.86 18.55 0.96
C PHE A 443 -32.14 17.77 2.07
N GLN A 444 -32.49 17.97 3.35
CA GLN A 444 -31.82 17.31 4.47
C GLN A 444 -32.64 16.16 5.04
N ALA A 445 -32.08 14.95 5.02
CA ALA A 445 -32.59 13.76 5.67
C ALA A 445 -31.88 13.51 7.01
N VAL A 446 -32.57 12.87 7.96
CA VAL A 446 -32.04 12.59 9.30
C VAL A 446 -32.29 11.13 9.66
N LEU A 447 -31.22 10.41 9.99
CA LEU A 447 -31.24 9.01 10.42
C LEU A 447 -30.68 8.89 11.85
N PRO A 448 -31.55 8.72 12.87
CA PRO A 448 -31.10 8.50 14.24
C PRO A 448 -30.67 7.06 14.49
N LEU A 449 -29.52 6.91 15.14
CA LEU A 449 -28.95 5.63 15.55
C LEU A 449 -29.34 5.29 16.99
N LYS A 450 -29.58 4.01 17.28
CA LYS A 450 -29.75 3.54 18.67
C LYS A 450 -28.49 2.89 19.21
N GLY A 451 -27.87 3.56 20.17
CA GLY A 451 -26.72 3.06 20.92
C GLY A 451 -25.46 2.90 20.05
N LYS A 452 -24.50 2.14 20.56
CA LYS A 452 -23.22 1.90 19.89
C LYS A 452 -23.38 0.94 18.72
N ILE A 453 -22.85 1.32 17.57
CA ILE A 453 -22.90 0.51 16.35
C ILE A 453 -22.00 -0.71 16.51
N LEU A 454 -22.37 -1.82 15.86
CA LEU A 454 -21.53 -3.01 15.78
C LEU A 454 -20.18 -2.67 15.12
N ASN A 455 -19.08 -2.99 15.78
CA ASN A 455 -17.75 -2.83 15.20
C ASN A 455 -17.54 -3.82 14.04
N VAL A 456 -17.57 -3.32 12.81
CA VAL A 456 -17.46 -4.13 11.60
C VAL A 456 -16.08 -4.75 11.39
N GLU A 457 -15.00 -4.16 11.93
CA GLU A 457 -13.65 -4.73 11.86
C GLU A 457 -13.58 -6.10 12.55
N LYS A 458 -14.38 -6.28 13.61
CA LYS A 458 -14.38 -7.48 14.44
C LYS A 458 -15.56 -8.41 14.16
N ALA A 459 -16.47 -8.03 13.27
CA ALA A 459 -17.70 -8.78 13.00
C ALA A 459 -17.65 -9.45 11.63
N ARG A 460 -18.23 -10.65 11.52
CA ARG A 460 -18.46 -11.32 10.24
C ARG A 460 -19.54 -10.58 9.43
N PHE A 461 -19.47 -10.69 8.11
CA PHE A 461 -20.43 -10.07 7.19
C PHE A 461 -21.89 -10.48 7.46
N ASP A 462 -22.16 -11.74 7.79
CA ASP A 462 -23.52 -12.20 8.12
C ASP A 462 -24.07 -11.55 9.40
N LYS A 463 -23.21 -11.33 10.41
CA LYS A 463 -23.56 -10.62 11.64
C LYS A 463 -23.78 -9.13 11.39
N ILE A 464 -22.97 -8.53 10.51
CA ILE A 464 -23.12 -7.14 10.04
C ILE A 464 -24.50 -6.98 9.38
N LEU A 465 -24.88 -7.87 8.47
CA LEU A 465 -26.20 -7.86 7.83
C LEU A 465 -27.36 -8.15 8.79
N ARG A 466 -27.12 -8.73 9.96
CA ARG A 466 -28.17 -8.93 10.98
C ARG A 466 -28.38 -7.69 11.86
N SER A 467 -27.41 -6.78 11.94
CA SER A 467 -27.52 -5.54 12.68
C SER A 467 -28.56 -4.62 12.06
N GLU A 468 -29.59 -4.23 12.83
CA GLU A 468 -30.63 -3.32 12.36
C GLU A 468 -30.09 -1.93 12.03
N GLU A 469 -29.18 -1.39 12.85
CA GLU A 469 -28.62 -0.05 12.62
C GLU A 469 -27.80 -0.01 11.32
N ILE A 470 -27.00 -1.05 11.05
CA ILE A 470 -26.23 -1.13 9.80
C ILE A 470 -27.15 -1.32 8.59
N LYS A 471 -28.17 -2.19 8.71
CA LYS A 471 -29.21 -2.33 7.68
C LYS A 471 -29.88 -1.00 7.36
N ASN A 472 -30.25 -0.23 8.38
CA ASN A 472 -30.89 1.06 8.22
C ASN A 472 -30.01 2.05 7.45
N ILE A 473 -28.71 2.10 7.76
CA ILE A 473 -27.74 2.93 7.03
C ILE A 473 -27.65 2.49 5.55
N ILE A 474 -27.50 1.19 5.29
CA ILE A 474 -27.40 0.65 3.92
C ILE A 474 -28.67 0.93 3.11
N THR A 475 -29.84 0.72 3.71
CA THR A 475 -31.14 0.99 3.07
C THR A 475 -31.35 2.48 2.81
N ALA A 476 -30.91 3.35 3.74
CA ALA A 476 -30.95 4.79 3.57
C ALA A 476 -30.05 5.22 2.40
N LEU A 477 -28.80 4.76 2.34
CA LEU A 477 -27.87 5.12 1.26
C LEU A 477 -28.27 4.58 -0.11
N GLY A 478 -28.88 3.38 -0.15
CA GLY A 478 -29.35 2.76 -1.40
C GLY A 478 -28.26 2.13 -2.27
N THR A 479 -27.01 2.15 -1.83
CA THR A 479 -25.85 1.66 -2.58
C THR A 479 -25.72 0.14 -2.60
N GLY A 480 -26.44 -0.59 -1.73
CA GLY A 480 -26.14 -1.99 -1.45
C GLY A 480 -24.88 -2.13 -0.58
N VAL A 481 -24.43 -3.37 -0.34
CA VAL A 481 -23.32 -3.65 0.58
C VAL A 481 -22.48 -4.85 0.11
N GLY A 482 -21.16 -4.76 0.29
CA GLY A 482 -20.20 -5.78 -0.12
C GLY A 482 -19.84 -5.73 -1.60
N LYS A 483 -18.78 -6.45 -1.98
CA LYS A 483 -18.13 -6.35 -3.29
C LYS A 483 -19.04 -6.65 -4.50
N GLU A 484 -20.07 -7.46 -4.31
CA GLU A 484 -20.95 -7.92 -5.43
C GLU A 484 -22.18 -7.03 -5.64
N GLU A 485 -22.67 -6.34 -4.61
CA GLU A 485 -23.91 -5.55 -4.67
C GLU A 485 -23.68 -4.05 -4.53
N TYR A 486 -22.53 -3.63 -3.99
CA TYR A 486 -22.22 -2.23 -3.82
C TYR A 486 -22.10 -1.53 -5.17
N ASN A 487 -22.96 -0.53 -5.39
CA ASN A 487 -22.94 0.34 -6.54
C ASN A 487 -23.11 1.79 -6.07
N ILE A 488 -22.05 2.57 -6.22
CA ILE A 488 -22.02 3.99 -5.86
C ILE A 488 -22.98 4.83 -6.72
N ASP A 489 -23.25 4.44 -7.96
CA ASP A 489 -24.15 5.17 -8.87
C ASP A 489 -25.61 5.15 -8.38
N LYS A 490 -25.94 4.25 -7.45
CA LYS A 490 -27.26 4.16 -6.81
C LYS A 490 -27.38 4.97 -5.52
N ILE A 491 -26.34 5.71 -5.15
CA ILE A 491 -26.34 6.48 -3.90
C ILE A 491 -27.46 7.53 -3.94
N LYS A 492 -28.22 7.60 -2.84
CA LYS A 492 -29.35 8.53 -2.72
C LYS A 492 -28.94 9.92 -2.20
N TYR A 493 -27.74 10.04 -1.64
CA TYR A 493 -27.24 11.24 -0.96
C TYR A 493 -25.76 11.44 -1.30
N HIS A 494 -25.41 12.51 -2.02
CA HIS A 494 -24.01 12.80 -2.33
C HIS A 494 -23.22 13.31 -1.12
N LYS A 495 -23.92 13.75 -0.07
CA LYS A 495 -23.33 14.18 1.19
C LYS A 495 -23.86 13.33 2.34
N VAL A 496 -22.96 12.67 3.04
CA VAL A 496 -23.26 11.91 4.26
C VAL A 496 -22.51 12.58 5.41
N ILE A 497 -23.26 13.08 6.38
CA ILE A 497 -22.75 13.91 7.48
C ILE A 497 -22.93 13.14 8.78
N ILE A 498 -21.82 12.88 9.46
CA ILE A 498 -21.80 12.25 10.78
C ILE A 498 -21.89 13.36 11.82
N MET A 499 -23.03 13.46 12.51
CA MET A 499 -23.28 14.47 13.53
C MET A 499 -23.41 13.78 14.90
N THR A 500 -22.31 13.79 15.64
CA THR A 500 -22.17 13.17 16.97
C THR A 500 -21.84 14.21 18.03
N ASP A 501 -22.12 13.91 19.28
CA ASP A 501 -21.80 14.80 20.39
C ASP A 501 -20.28 14.95 20.57
N ALA A 502 -19.87 16.10 21.12
CA ALA A 502 -18.47 16.44 21.36
C ALA A 502 -17.94 15.80 22.66
N ASP A 503 -18.25 14.53 22.88
CA ASP A 503 -17.83 13.76 24.05
C ASP A 503 -17.10 12.46 23.65
N VAL A 504 -16.82 11.61 24.65
CA VAL A 504 -16.10 10.35 24.46
C VAL A 504 -16.95 9.32 23.70
N ASP A 505 -18.27 9.33 23.91
CA ASP A 505 -19.18 8.38 23.27
C ASP A 505 -19.44 8.74 21.81
N GLY A 506 -19.63 10.03 21.50
CA GLY A 506 -19.70 10.55 20.15
C GLY A 506 -18.40 10.34 19.38
N SER A 507 -17.24 10.52 20.03
CA SER A 507 -15.94 10.17 19.44
C SER A 507 -15.84 8.67 19.09
N HIS A 508 -16.34 7.80 19.96
CA HIS A 508 -16.36 6.36 19.71
C HIS A 508 -17.30 5.98 18.57
N ILE A 509 -18.52 6.54 18.52
CA ILE A 509 -19.48 6.31 17.42
C ILE A 509 -18.91 6.79 16.09
N ARG A 510 -18.27 7.97 16.07
CA ARG A 510 -17.57 8.50 14.89
C ARG A 510 -16.52 7.51 14.38
N THR A 511 -15.68 6.96 15.27
CA THR A 511 -14.68 5.95 14.88
C THR A 511 -15.33 4.68 14.31
N LEU A 512 -16.43 4.20 14.88
CA LEU A 512 -17.15 3.03 14.40
C LEU A 512 -17.77 3.27 13.01
N LEU A 513 -18.36 4.45 12.78
CA LEU A 513 -18.91 4.85 11.47
C LEU A 513 -17.82 5.00 10.41
N LEU A 514 -16.71 5.66 10.74
CA LEU A 514 -15.57 5.78 9.82
C LEU A 514 -15.01 4.41 9.46
N THR A 515 -14.91 3.50 10.44
CA THR A 515 -14.51 2.11 10.18
C THR A 515 -15.51 1.40 9.27
N PHE A 516 -16.82 1.63 9.45
CA PHE A 516 -17.85 1.09 8.58
C PHE A 516 -17.77 1.60 7.15
N PHE A 517 -17.57 2.90 6.93
CA PHE A 517 -17.45 3.45 5.56
C PHE A 517 -16.15 3.05 4.87
N TYR A 518 -15.07 2.86 5.63
CA TYR A 518 -13.78 2.47 5.08
C TYR A 518 -13.70 0.99 4.68
N ARG A 519 -14.46 0.12 5.35
CA ARG A 519 -14.46 -1.34 5.14
C ARG A 519 -15.53 -1.78 4.16
#